data_AF-A0A927N445-F1
#
_entry.id   AF-A0A927N445-F1
#
_cell.length_a   1.000
_cell.length_b   1.000
_cell.length_c   1.000
_cell.angle_alpha   90.00
_cell.angle_beta   90.00
_cell.angle_gamma   90.00
#
_symmetry.space_group_name_H-M   'P 1'
#
loop_
_entity.id
_entity.type
_entity.pdbx_description
1 polymer ?
#
loop_
_entity_poly.entity_id
_entity_poly.type
_entity_poly.pdbx_seq_one_letter_code
_entity_poly.pdbx_strand_id
1 'polypeptide(L)'
;MQFVVRLRIDGEIPERADGRQARVRARDAIRHRAEQISASMSPLEPQRLQTALEKALYEDGVADTTGARVWADDVIVELRDELGQALDNHRRLLQDEQLWQWAREAEEPRLAYWQKLLADPSQATAWWFSQQQDVNQLPHVAGTFISVAERLASAAQAAAVRENSDKSGSQGPEVWVEDADTIGKIVDDLRSGADPAERDLVDRKVLGFVVGLNREDLVERMRRLDSEGQQESRPMADPGHPGASPDPGLPG
;
A
#
# COMPACT_ATOMS: atom_id res chain seq x y z
N MET A 1 3.16 18.02 4.04
CA MET A 1 4.56 17.87 3.60
C MET A 1 5.04 19.22 3.12
N GLN A 2 6.11 19.78 3.66
CA GLN A 2 6.64 21.08 3.23
C GLN A 2 8.06 20.88 2.71
N PHE A 3 8.22 21.00 1.40
CA PHE A 3 9.53 21.10 0.75
C PHE A 3 9.99 22.54 0.84
N VAL A 4 11.24 22.75 1.21
CA VAL A 4 11.86 24.07 1.09
C VAL A 4 12.58 24.08 -0.24
N VAL A 5 12.05 24.85 -1.19
CA VAL A 5 12.69 25.03 -2.49
C VAL A 5 13.45 26.35 -2.46
N ARG A 6 14.78 26.29 -2.52
CA ARG A 6 15.62 27.46 -2.77
C ARG A 6 15.81 27.58 -4.26
N LEU A 7 15.50 28.76 -4.79
CA LEU A 7 15.49 29.05 -6.21
C LEU A 7 16.34 30.26 -6.49
N ARG A 8 17.30 30.11 -7.39
CA ARG A 8 17.85 31.25 -8.13
C ARG A 8 17.06 31.41 -9.42
N ILE A 9 16.32 32.51 -9.52
CA ILE A 9 15.47 32.83 -10.66
C ILE A 9 16.25 33.75 -11.60
N ASP A 10 16.56 33.23 -12.78
CA ASP A 10 17.09 33.99 -13.89
C ASP A 10 15.99 34.06 -14.98
N GLY A 11 15.98 35.10 -15.80
CA GLY A 11 14.91 35.28 -16.78
C GLY A 11 15.08 36.44 -17.72
N GLU A 12 14.54 36.28 -18.93
CA GLU A 12 14.48 37.33 -19.94
C GLU A 12 13.20 38.15 -19.74
N ILE A 13 13.37 39.38 -19.24
CA ILE A 13 12.28 40.34 -19.08
C ILE A 13 12.12 41.10 -20.40
N PRO A 14 10.95 41.07 -21.07
CA PRO A 14 10.74 41.87 -22.26
C PRO A 14 10.91 43.36 -21.94
N GLU A 15 11.58 44.13 -22.82
CA GLU A 15 11.97 45.55 -22.61
C GLU A 15 10.82 46.49 -22.17
N ARG A 16 9.57 46.07 -22.33
CA ARG A 16 8.37 46.86 -22.01
C ARG A 16 7.79 46.60 -20.63
N ALA A 17 8.33 45.65 -19.85
CA ALA A 17 7.78 45.27 -18.55
C ALA A 17 8.49 45.97 -17.37
N ASP A 18 7.72 46.36 -16.36
CA ASP A 18 8.27 46.82 -15.08
C ASP A 18 9.04 45.67 -14.42
N GLY A 19 10.37 45.81 -14.33
CA GLY A 19 11.27 44.78 -13.82
C GLY A 19 10.95 44.29 -12.40
N ARG A 20 10.29 45.10 -11.55
CA ARG A 20 9.86 44.62 -10.22
C ARG A 20 8.64 43.71 -10.33
N GLN A 21 7.64 44.10 -11.10
CA GLN A 21 6.44 43.27 -11.30
C GLN A 21 6.77 41.97 -12.02
N ALA A 22 7.69 42.02 -13.00
CA ALA A 22 8.16 40.83 -13.71
C ALA A 22 8.80 39.81 -12.76
N ARG A 23 9.64 40.26 -11.80
CA ARG A 23 10.26 39.38 -10.80
C ARG A 23 9.26 38.73 -9.84
N VAL A 24 8.25 39.48 -9.38
CA VAL A 24 7.21 38.93 -8.50
C VAL A 24 6.42 37.85 -9.23
N ARG A 25 5.98 38.13 -10.45
CA ARG A 25 5.22 37.17 -11.26
C ARG A 25 6.03 35.95 -11.67
N ALA A 26 7.32 36.11 -11.95
CA ALA A 26 8.24 35.00 -12.19
C ALA A 26 8.29 34.04 -11.00
N ARG A 27 8.44 34.60 -9.79
CA ARG A 27 8.44 33.82 -8.55
C ARG A 27 7.12 33.10 -8.33
N ASP A 28 6.01 33.76 -8.58
CA ASP A 28 4.67 33.17 -8.43
C ASP A 28 4.43 32.04 -9.44
N ALA A 29 4.87 32.20 -10.69
CA ALA A 29 4.76 31.17 -11.72
C ALA A 29 5.57 29.91 -11.38
N ILE A 30 6.82 30.07 -10.95
CA ILE A 30 7.69 28.96 -10.53
C ILE A 30 7.11 28.26 -9.30
N ARG A 31 6.61 29.04 -8.32
CA ARG A 31 5.92 28.48 -7.15
C ARG A 31 4.69 27.67 -7.55
N HIS A 32 3.84 28.20 -8.41
CA HIS A 32 2.61 27.52 -8.84
C HIS A 32 2.94 26.19 -9.54
N ARG A 33 3.96 26.17 -10.39
CA ARG A 33 4.43 24.94 -11.05
C ARG A 33 4.92 23.90 -10.04
N ALA A 34 5.72 24.31 -9.05
CA ALA A 34 6.19 23.42 -8.00
C ALA A 34 5.02 22.82 -7.19
N GLU A 35 4.00 23.62 -6.90
CA GLU A 35 2.77 23.18 -6.21
C GLU A 35 1.99 22.16 -7.05
N GLN A 36 1.81 22.40 -8.36
CA GLN A 36 1.13 21.48 -9.27
C GLN A 36 1.84 20.11 -9.37
N ILE A 37 3.17 20.10 -9.46
CA ILE A 37 3.95 18.86 -9.53
C ILE A 37 3.88 18.11 -8.20
N SER A 38 4.02 18.84 -7.09
CA SER A 38 3.92 18.24 -5.75
C SER A 38 2.53 17.65 -5.49
N ALA A 39 1.46 18.24 -6.04
CA ALA A 39 0.10 17.75 -5.90
C ALA A 39 -0.19 16.50 -6.76
N SER A 40 0.52 16.31 -7.86
CA SER A 40 0.32 15.17 -8.77
C SER A 40 1.16 13.94 -8.44
N MET A 41 2.06 14.03 -7.45
CA MET A 41 2.99 12.95 -7.10
C MET A 41 2.80 12.43 -5.67
N SER A 42 3.20 11.17 -5.48
CA SER A 42 3.15 10.53 -4.16
C SER A 42 4.23 11.11 -3.23
N PRO A 43 3.88 11.51 -1.99
CA PRO A 43 4.84 11.96 -1.00
C PRO A 43 5.79 10.86 -0.53
N LEU A 44 5.50 9.59 -0.83
CA LEU A 44 6.32 8.44 -0.44
C LEU A 44 7.52 8.20 -1.37
N GLU A 45 7.59 8.94 -2.50
CA GLU A 45 8.65 8.82 -3.50
C GLU A 45 9.49 10.11 -3.56
N PRO A 46 10.21 10.49 -2.47
CA PRO A 46 10.88 11.78 -2.36
C PRO A 46 11.92 12.01 -3.46
N GLN A 47 12.64 10.98 -3.88
CA GLN A 47 13.61 11.05 -4.98
C GLN A 47 12.92 11.32 -6.32
N ARG A 48 11.78 10.69 -6.59
CA ARG A 48 11.05 10.88 -7.84
C ARG A 48 10.44 12.27 -7.91
N LEU A 49 9.88 12.73 -6.79
CA LEU A 49 9.37 14.09 -6.67
C LEU A 49 10.49 15.13 -6.81
N GLN A 50 11.65 14.90 -6.21
CA GLN A 50 12.83 15.75 -6.39
C GLN A 50 13.23 15.83 -7.86
N THR A 51 13.44 14.70 -8.54
CA THR A 51 13.81 14.67 -9.98
C THR A 51 12.75 15.37 -10.84
N ALA A 52 11.47 15.18 -10.53
CA ALA A 52 10.38 15.81 -11.27
C ALA A 52 10.34 17.33 -11.07
N LEU A 53 10.55 17.80 -9.84
CA LEU A 53 10.65 19.21 -9.51
C LEU A 53 11.87 19.85 -10.19
N GLU A 54 13.04 19.25 -10.06
CA GLU A 54 14.26 19.72 -10.71
C GLU A 54 14.03 19.86 -12.22
N LYS A 55 13.60 18.79 -12.88
CA LYS A 55 13.35 18.81 -14.33
C LYS A 55 12.39 19.93 -14.76
N ALA A 56 11.24 20.03 -14.10
CA ALA A 56 10.21 20.98 -14.52
C ALA A 56 10.51 22.45 -14.15
N LEU A 57 11.38 22.67 -13.18
CA LEU A 57 11.81 24.02 -12.77
C LEU A 57 13.03 24.49 -13.59
N TYR A 58 13.84 23.56 -14.11
CA TYR A 58 14.88 23.83 -15.11
C TYR A 58 14.31 24.07 -16.51
N GLU A 59 13.16 23.47 -16.84
CA GLU A 59 12.50 23.68 -18.13
C GLU A 59 11.94 25.10 -18.27
N ASP A 60 12.37 25.76 -19.34
CA ASP A 60 11.98 27.10 -19.76
C ASP A 60 10.45 27.26 -19.79
N GLY A 61 9.92 28.17 -18.96
CA GLY A 61 8.49 28.41 -18.82
C GLY A 61 8.09 29.82 -19.21
N VAL A 62 6.95 29.98 -19.90
CA VAL A 62 6.35 31.31 -20.08
C VAL A 62 5.46 31.60 -18.87
N ALA A 63 5.69 32.71 -18.19
CA ALA A 63 4.80 33.19 -17.13
C ALA A 63 3.51 33.74 -17.76
N ASP A 64 2.40 33.03 -17.55
CA ASP A 64 1.12 33.12 -18.28
C ASP A 64 0.58 34.54 -18.56
N THR A 65 0.89 35.53 -17.72
CA THR A 65 0.33 36.89 -17.85
C THR A 65 1.30 37.96 -18.33
N THR A 66 2.58 37.66 -18.50
CA THR A 66 3.61 38.66 -18.89
C THR A 66 4.39 38.31 -20.15
N GLY A 67 4.34 37.04 -20.58
CA GLY A 67 5.20 36.56 -21.65
C GLY A 67 6.68 36.48 -21.25
N ALA A 68 7.03 36.72 -19.98
CA ALA A 68 8.38 36.56 -19.49
C ALA A 68 8.76 35.07 -19.50
N ARG A 69 9.94 34.76 -20.02
CA ARG A 69 10.54 33.42 -19.92
C ARG A 69 11.26 33.32 -18.60
N VAL A 70 10.90 32.29 -17.84
CA VAL A 70 11.37 32.07 -16.48
C VAL A 70 11.78 30.62 -16.32
N TRP A 71 12.97 30.44 -15.76
CA TRP A 71 13.52 29.16 -15.37
C TRP A 71 14.28 29.35 -14.05
N ALA A 72 14.59 28.24 -13.38
CA ALA A 72 15.43 28.25 -12.20
C ALA A 72 16.79 27.61 -12.54
N ASP A 73 17.88 28.34 -12.33
CA ASP A 73 19.24 27.85 -12.62
C ASP A 73 19.84 27.04 -11.46
N ASP A 74 19.32 27.24 -10.24
CA ASP A 74 19.77 26.55 -9.03
C ASP A 74 18.55 26.17 -8.18
N VAL A 75 18.10 24.93 -8.32
CA VAL A 75 16.94 24.37 -7.63
C VAL A 75 17.43 23.41 -6.56
N ILE A 76 17.44 23.88 -5.31
CA ILE A 76 17.73 23.01 -4.17
C ILE A 76 16.40 22.66 -3.50
N VAL A 77 16.01 21.39 -3.58
CA VAL A 77 14.83 20.85 -2.92
C VAL A 77 15.26 20.19 -1.61
N GLU A 78 15.06 20.88 -0.49
CA GLU A 78 15.36 20.35 0.84
C GLU A 78 14.08 19.76 1.46
N LEU A 79 14.16 18.50 1.91
CA LEU A 79 13.20 17.97 2.88
C LEU A 79 13.55 18.55 4.26
N ARG A 80 12.54 18.95 5.04
CA ARG A 80 12.77 19.28 6.45
C ARG A 80 13.22 18.01 7.18
N ASP A 81 14.25 18.13 8.02
CA ASP A 81 14.88 17.00 8.73
C ASP A 81 13.89 16.11 9.48
N GLU A 82 12.93 16.71 10.19
CA GLU A 82 11.85 16.01 10.92
C GLU A 82 11.05 15.06 10.01
N LEU A 83 10.84 15.50 8.77
CA LEU A 83 10.05 14.76 7.79
C LEU A 83 10.89 13.72 7.05
N GLY A 84 12.18 14.01 6.84
CA GLY A 84 13.16 13.01 6.41
C GLY A 84 13.21 11.84 7.39
N GLN A 85 13.34 12.15 8.68
CA GLN A 85 13.31 11.14 9.76
C GLN A 85 11.99 10.35 9.79
N ALA A 86 10.84 11.01 9.59
CA ALA A 86 9.54 10.32 9.54
C ALA A 86 9.44 9.35 8.36
N LEU A 87 9.92 9.74 7.17
CA LEU A 87 9.97 8.87 5.99
C LEU A 87 10.96 7.72 6.16
N ASP A 88 12.12 7.98 6.76
CA ASP A 88 13.11 6.94 7.02
C ASP A 88 12.60 5.94 8.05
N ASN A 89 11.91 6.40 9.10
CA ASN A 89 11.21 5.52 10.04
C ASN A 89 10.12 4.72 9.34
N HIS A 90 9.33 5.34 8.46
CA HIS A 90 8.31 4.62 7.70
C HIS A 90 8.90 3.58 6.75
N ARG A 91 9.98 3.91 6.03
CA ARG A 91 10.73 2.97 5.19
C ARG A 91 11.32 1.84 6.02
N ARG A 92 11.87 2.14 7.19
CA ARG A 92 12.41 1.14 8.10
C ARG A 92 11.33 0.19 8.61
N LEU A 93 10.13 0.71 8.92
CA LEU A 93 8.97 -0.12 9.26
C LEU A 93 8.51 -0.97 8.07
N LEU A 94 8.55 -0.43 6.85
CA LEU A 94 8.25 -1.19 5.63
C LEU A 94 9.36 -2.18 5.24
N GLN A 95 10.58 -1.99 5.72
CA GLN A 95 11.72 -2.88 5.55
C GLN A 95 11.85 -3.88 6.70
N ASP A 96 11.02 -3.75 7.73
CA ASP A 96 11.01 -4.70 8.83
C ASP A 96 10.45 -6.02 8.31
N GLU A 97 11.36 -6.93 7.96
CA GLU A 97 11.08 -8.26 7.44
C GLU A 97 10.15 -9.03 8.37
N GLN A 98 10.20 -8.74 9.67
CA GLN A 98 9.32 -9.33 10.68
C GLN A 98 7.86 -8.85 10.52
N LEU A 99 7.63 -7.58 10.20
CA LEU A 99 6.28 -7.08 9.90
C LEU A 99 5.73 -7.69 8.60
N TRP A 100 6.59 -7.90 7.60
CA TRP A 100 6.21 -8.61 6.38
C TRP A 100 5.89 -10.08 6.62
N GLN A 101 6.70 -10.77 7.41
CA GLN A 101 6.45 -12.15 7.79
C GLN A 101 5.13 -12.27 8.55
N TRP A 102 4.88 -11.41 9.52
CA TRP A 102 3.60 -11.39 10.24
C TRP A 102 2.41 -11.07 9.34
N ALA A 103 2.57 -10.13 8.40
CA ALA A 103 1.53 -9.85 7.42
C ALA A 103 1.23 -11.07 6.53
N ARG A 104 2.27 -11.77 6.04
CA ARG A 104 2.10 -13.01 5.27
C ARG A 104 1.47 -14.12 6.09
N GLU A 105 1.96 -14.36 7.30
CA GLU A 105 1.42 -15.37 8.22
C GLU A 105 -0.04 -15.11 8.58
N ALA A 106 -0.47 -13.84 8.65
CA ALA A 106 -1.86 -13.48 8.84
C ALA A 106 -2.70 -13.57 7.55
N GLU A 107 -2.10 -13.33 6.39
CA GLU A 107 -2.77 -13.27 5.10
C GLU A 107 -2.94 -14.66 4.45
N GLU A 108 -1.96 -15.56 4.58
CA GLU A 108 -2.01 -16.92 4.06
C GLU A 108 -3.22 -17.74 4.55
N PRO A 109 -3.51 -17.88 5.85
CA PRO A 109 -4.67 -18.65 6.31
C PRO A 109 -5.98 -18.00 5.88
N ARG A 110 -5.99 -16.66 5.74
CA ARG A 110 -7.13 -15.91 5.24
C ARG A 110 -7.35 -16.20 3.75
N LEU A 111 -6.31 -16.14 2.93
CA LEU A 111 -6.38 -16.47 1.51
C LEU A 111 -6.80 -17.92 1.30
N ALA A 112 -6.25 -18.87 2.07
CA ALA A 112 -6.65 -20.27 2.03
C ALA A 112 -8.13 -20.47 2.39
N TYR A 113 -8.63 -19.75 3.41
CA TYR A 113 -10.04 -19.72 3.74
C TYR A 113 -10.90 -19.20 2.58
N TRP A 114 -10.51 -18.07 1.96
CA TRP A 114 -11.24 -17.49 0.83
C TRP A 114 -11.22 -18.37 -0.41
N GLN A 115 -10.08 -18.97 -0.74
CA GLN A 115 -9.96 -19.93 -1.83
C GLN A 115 -10.92 -21.10 -1.62
N LYS A 116 -10.95 -21.67 -0.41
CA LYS A 116 -11.88 -22.76 -0.06
C LYS A 116 -13.34 -22.32 -0.13
N LEU A 117 -13.64 -21.11 0.33
CA LEU A 117 -14.99 -20.56 0.28
C LEU A 117 -15.46 -20.32 -1.15
N LEU A 118 -14.61 -19.75 -2.02
CA LEU A 118 -14.93 -19.46 -3.42
C LEU A 118 -14.97 -20.72 -4.30
N ALA A 119 -14.31 -21.80 -3.89
CA ALA A 119 -14.38 -23.09 -4.59
C ALA A 119 -15.76 -23.76 -4.46
N ASP A 120 -16.54 -23.42 -3.44
CA ASP A 120 -17.92 -23.90 -3.26
C ASP A 120 -18.91 -22.72 -3.32
N PRO A 121 -19.53 -22.47 -4.49
CA PRO A 121 -20.50 -21.39 -4.67
C PRO A 121 -21.63 -21.39 -3.65
N SER A 122 -22.01 -22.56 -3.13
CA SER A 122 -23.08 -22.68 -2.13
C SER A 122 -22.64 -22.11 -0.78
N GLN A 123 -21.41 -22.43 -0.34
CA GLN A 123 -20.83 -21.89 0.88
C GLN A 123 -20.56 -20.39 0.76
N ALA A 124 -20.04 -19.93 -0.39
CA ALA A 124 -19.83 -18.50 -0.63
C ALA A 124 -21.15 -17.70 -0.58
N THR A 125 -22.21 -18.24 -1.17
CA THR A 125 -23.55 -17.63 -1.15
C THR A 125 -24.12 -17.60 0.27
N ALA A 126 -24.00 -18.69 1.03
CA ALA A 126 -24.45 -18.76 2.42
C ALA A 126 -23.66 -17.78 3.32
N TRP A 127 -22.35 -17.67 3.13
CA TRP A 127 -21.52 -16.69 3.81
C TRP A 127 -21.96 -15.27 3.49
N TRP A 128 -22.15 -14.92 2.22
CA TRP A 128 -22.63 -13.59 1.81
C TRP A 128 -24.01 -13.28 2.43
N PHE A 129 -24.93 -14.25 2.40
CA PHE A 129 -26.27 -14.11 2.95
C PHE A 129 -26.23 -13.88 4.47
N SER A 130 -25.30 -14.52 5.19
CA SER A 130 -25.12 -14.29 6.63
C SER A 130 -24.79 -12.83 6.99
N GLN A 131 -24.19 -12.08 6.06
CA GLN A 131 -23.78 -10.69 6.25
C GLN A 131 -24.87 -9.69 5.85
N GLN A 132 -25.52 -9.92 4.71
CA GLN A 132 -26.46 -8.95 4.12
C GLN A 132 -27.94 -9.25 4.40
N GLN A 133 -28.28 -10.50 4.73
CA GLN A 133 -29.65 -10.98 5.03
C GLN A 133 -30.72 -10.64 3.97
N ASP A 134 -30.34 -10.23 2.76
CA ASP A 134 -31.25 -9.92 1.66
C ASP A 134 -31.52 -11.15 0.80
N VAL A 135 -32.70 -11.76 1.00
CA VAL A 135 -33.14 -12.97 0.29
C VAL A 135 -33.37 -12.71 -1.20
N ASN A 136 -33.77 -11.48 -1.58
CA ASN A 136 -34.15 -11.19 -2.97
C ASN A 136 -32.95 -11.22 -3.92
N GLN A 137 -31.75 -10.93 -3.40
CA GLN A 137 -30.50 -10.94 -4.17
C GLN A 137 -29.84 -12.33 -4.22
N LEU A 138 -30.31 -13.29 -3.42
CA LEU A 138 -29.69 -14.60 -3.27
C LEU A 138 -29.50 -15.35 -4.61
N PRO A 139 -30.49 -15.41 -5.53
CA PRO A 139 -30.29 -16.06 -6.82
C PRO A 139 -29.22 -15.39 -7.69
N HIS A 140 -29.15 -14.06 -7.68
CA HIS A 140 -28.17 -13.31 -8.45
C HIS A 140 -26.74 -13.50 -7.92
N VAL A 141 -26.59 -13.46 -6.59
CA VAL A 141 -25.31 -13.69 -5.92
C VAL A 141 -24.83 -15.13 -6.13
N ALA A 142 -25.73 -16.11 -6.03
CA ALA A 142 -25.40 -17.51 -6.32
C ALA A 142 -24.88 -17.69 -7.76
N GLY A 143 -25.57 -17.10 -8.75
CA GLY A 143 -25.11 -17.11 -10.14
C GLY A 143 -23.73 -16.46 -10.32
N THR A 144 -23.46 -15.39 -9.58
CA THR A 144 -22.14 -14.73 -9.61
C THR A 144 -21.04 -15.64 -9.07
N PHE A 145 -21.25 -16.31 -7.92
CA PHE A 145 -20.25 -17.21 -7.36
C PHE A 145 -20.03 -18.46 -8.22
N ILE A 146 -21.07 -18.99 -8.86
CA ILE A 146 -20.93 -20.09 -9.83
C ILE A 146 -20.02 -19.67 -10.99
N SER A 147 -20.29 -18.51 -11.60
CA SER A 147 -19.47 -18.00 -12.71
C SER A 147 -18.01 -17.77 -12.30
N VAL A 148 -17.77 -17.27 -11.09
CA VAL A 148 -16.41 -17.10 -10.56
C VAL A 148 -15.72 -18.46 -10.38
N ALA A 149 -16.40 -19.45 -9.79
CA ALA A 149 -15.83 -20.79 -9.58
C ALA A 149 -15.48 -21.46 -10.92
N GLU A 150 -16.33 -21.34 -11.94
CA GLU A 150 -16.06 -21.87 -13.29
C GLU A 150 -14.83 -21.23 -13.93
N ARG A 151 -14.69 -19.90 -13.81
CA ARG A 151 -13.52 -19.16 -14.32
C ARG A 151 -12.24 -19.57 -13.61
N LEU A 152 -12.28 -19.74 -12.29
CA LEU A 152 -11.14 -20.21 -11.50
C LEU A 152 -10.74 -21.64 -11.88
N ALA A 153 -11.71 -22.53 -12.05
CA ALA A 153 -11.45 -23.91 -12.49
C ALA A 153 -10.81 -23.95 -13.90
N SER A 154 -11.30 -23.13 -14.83
CA SER A 154 -10.73 -23.01 -16.17
C SER A 154 -9.31 -22.46 -16.16
N ALA A 155 -9.04 -21.42 -15.35
CA ALA A 155 -7.71 -20.85 -15.21
C ALA A 155 -6.71 -21.85 -14.61
N ALA A 156 -7.13 -22.63 -13.60
CA ALA A 156 -6.29 -23.68 -13.00
C ALA A 156 -5.95 -24.78 -14.01
N GLN A 157 -6.91 -25.21 -14.84
CA GLN A 157 -6.66 -26.17 -15.92
C GLN A 157 -5.69 -25.62 -16.98
N ALA A 158 -5.85 -24.35 -17.38
CA ALA A 158 -4.97 -23.71 -18.35
C ALA A 158 -3.53 -23.59 -17.82
N ALA A 159 -3.35 -23.29 -16.52
CA ALA A 159 -2.04 -23.25 -15.88
C ALA A 159 -1.37 -24.64 -15.88
N ALA A 160 -2.10 -25.69 -15.52
CA ALA A 160 -1.59 -27.07 -15.50
C ALA A 160 -1.17 -27.57 -16.89
N VAL A 161 -1.88 -27.17 -17.95
CA VAL A 161 -1.50 -27.51 -19.34
C VAL A 161 -0.21 -26.82 -19.76
N ARG A 162 0.00 -25.55 -19.37
CA ARG A 162 1.24 -24.81 -19.66
C ARG A 162 2.45 -25.43 -18.95
N GLU A 163 2.32 -25.76 -17.68
CA GLU A 163 3.40 -26.37 -16.90
C GLU A 163 3.83 -27.73 -17.46
N ASN A 164 2.88 -28.54 -17.94
CA ASN A 164 3.17 -29.82 -18.58
C ASN A 164 3.77 -29.65 -19.99
N SER A 165 3.47 -28.55 -20.69
CA SER A 165 4.07 -28.23 -21.99
C SER A 165 5.54 -27.83 -21.87
N ASP A 166 5.92 -27.11 -20.82
CA ASP A 166 7.29 -26.65 -20.60
C ASP A 166 8.23 -27.79 -20.14
N LYS A 167 7.70 -28.79 -19.43
CA LYS A 167 8.48 -29.98 -19.02
C LYS A 167 8.80 -30.94 -20.17
N SER A 168 8.16 -30.82 -21.33
CA SER A 168 8.35 -31.75 -22.46
C SER A 168 9.44 -31.34 -23.46
N GLY A 169 10.15 -30.23 -23.26
CA GLY A 169 11.17 -29.80 -24.21
C GLY A 169 12.13 -28.73 -23.72
N SER A 170 13.05 -29.07 -22.82
CA SER A 170 14.46 -28.62 -22.83
C SER A 170 15.13 -28.98 -21.50
N GLN A 171 16.21 -29.77 -21.57
CA GLN A 171 17.20 -29.83 -20.49
C GLN A 171 17.96 -28.48 -20.47
N GLY A 172 17.38 -27.47 -19.84
CA GLY A 172 18.04 -26.23 -19.45
C GLY A 172 18.19 -26.18 -17.91
N PRO A 173 19.19 -25.47 -17.37
CA PRO A 173 19.53 -25.55 -15.96
C PRO A 173 18.40 -25.02 -15.06
N GLU A 174 18.21 -25.77 -13.99
CA GLU A 174 17.18 -25.68 -12.95
C GLU A 174 17.13 -24.29 -12.29
N VAL A 175 16.04 -23.55 -12.52
CA VAL A 175 15.69 -22.35 -11.76
C VAL A 175 14.51 -22.70 -10.86
N TRP A 176 14.72 -22.66 -9.55
CA TRP A 176 13.68 -22.82 -8.56
C TRP A 176 12.75 -21.60 -8.63
N VAL A 177 11.48 -21.83 -8.95
CA VAL A 177 10.41 -20.83 -8.81
C VAL A 177 9.44 -21.38 -7.76
N GLU A 178 9.37 -20.71 -6.60
CA GLU A 178 8.39 -21.00 -5.55
C GLU A 178 7.01 -20.47 -5.97
N ASP A 179 6.06 -21.38 -6.17
CA ASP A 179 4.69 -21.11 -6.60
C ASP A 179 3.82 -20.50 -5.47
N ALA A 180 4.04 -19.21 -5.18
CA ALA A 180 3.10 -18.37 -4.43
C ALA A 180 2.38 -17.33 -5.31
N ASP A 181 2.78 -17.20 -6.58
CA ASP A 181 2.40 -16.09 -7.48
C ASP A 181 1.08 -16.30 -8.26
N THR A 182 0.31 -17.36 -8.01
CA THR A 182 -0.84 -17.70 -8.87
C THR A 182 -1.97 -16.68 -8.77
N ILE A 183 -2.27 -16.13 -7.59
CA ILE A 183 -3.32 -15.10 -7.45
C ILE A 183 -2.86 -13.76 -8.01
N GLY A 184 -1.61 -13.36 -7.74
CA GLY A 184 -1.04 -12.11 -8.29
C GLY A 184 -1.04 -12.14 -9.82
N LYS A 185 -0.63 -13.26 -10.41
CA LYS A 185 -0.64 -13.48 -11.85
C LYS A 185 -2.05 -13.52 -12.45
N ILE A 186 -3.04 -14.08 -11.75
CA ILE A 186 -4.45 -14.05 -12.18
C ILE A 186 -4.99 -12.60 -12.18
N VAL A 187 -4.67 -11.80 -11.17
CA VAL A 187 -5.06 -10.38 -11.09
C VAL A 187 -4.34 -9.56 -12.19
N ASP A 188 -3.07 -9.84 -12.44
CA ASP A 188 -2.30 -9.19 -13.51
C ASP A 188 -2.74 -9.61 -14.91
N ASP A 189 -3.14 -10.88 -15.11
CA ASP A 189 -3.74 -11.37 -16.36
C ASP A 189 -5.13 -10.74 -16.60
N LEU A 190 -5.92 -10.55 -15.53
CA LEU A 190 -7.17 -9.78 -15.56
C LEU A 190 -6.95 -8.30 -15.89
N ARG A 191 -5.86 -7.70 -15.40
CA ARG A 191 -5.49 -6.30 -15.67
C ARG A 191 -4.90 -6.09 -17.06
N SER A 192 -4.21 -7.08 -17.62
CA SER A 192 -3.52 -6.96 -18.91
C SER A 192 -4.43 -7.24 -20.11
N GLY A 193 -5.50 -8.05 -19.95
CA GLY A 193 -6.44 -8.40 -21.03
C GLY A 193 -7.71 -7.56 -21.17
N ALA A 194 -8.10 -6.77 -20.17
CA ALA A 194 -9.44 -6.14 -20.13
C ALA A 194 -9.52 -4.74 -20.79
N ASP A 195 -10.72 -4.37 -21.25
CA ASP A 195 -11.10 -3.00 -21.64
C ASP A 195 -10.71 -2.01 -20.51
N PRO A 196 -10.15 -0.83 -20.80
CA PRO A 196 -9.88 0.21 -19.80
C PRO A 196 -11.01 0.42 -18.78
N ALA A 197 -12.28 0.34 -19.20
CA ALA A 197 -13.43 0.48 -18.31
C ALA A 197 -13.61 -0.71 -17.35
N GLU A 198 -13.28 -1.92 -17.78
CA GLU A 198 -13.32 -3.14 -16.95
C GLU A 198 -12.15 -3.19 -15.97
N ARG A 199 -10.96 -2.73 -16.38
CA ARG A 199 -9.81 -2.55 -15.46
C ARG A 199 -10.17 -1.61 -14.33
N ASP A 200 -10.79 -0.49 -14.65
CA ASP A 200 -11.19 0.54 -13.69
C ASP A 200 -12.25 0.02 -12.69
N LEU A 201 -13.09 -0.91 -13.13
CA LEU A 201 -14.08 -1.60 -12.29
C LEU A 201 -13.41 -2.64 -11.39
N VAL A 202 -12.48 -3.44 -11.92
CA VAL A 202 -11.71 -4.43 -11.14
C VAL A 202 -10.88 -3.70 -10.09
N ASP A 203 -10.18 -2.62 -10.48
CA ASP A 203 -9.40 -1.78 -9.56
C ASP A 203 -10.30 -1.16 -8.50
N ARG A 204 -11.46 -0.60 -8.84
CA ARG A 204 -12.41 -0.09 -7.82
C ARG A 204 -12.95 -1.18 -6.90
N LYS A 205 -13.19 -2.40 -7.39
CA LYS A 205 -13.68 -3.50 -6.56
C LYS A 205 -12.59 -4.09 -5.67
N VAL A 206 -11.36 -4.21 -6.17
CA VAL A 206 -10.20 -4.64 -5.38
C VAL A 206 -9.85 -3.56 -4.35
N LEU A 207 -9.79 -2.29 -4.74
CA LEU A 207 -9.53 -1.18 -3.83
C LEU A 207 -10.68 -1.03 -2.81
N GLY A 208 -11.94 -1.15 -3.23
CA GLY A 208 -13.10 -1.13 -2.34
C GLY A 208 -13.16 -2.34 -1.40
N PHE A 209 -12.66 -3.49 -1.84
CA PHE A 209 -12.50 -4.69 -1.01
C PHE A 209 -11.35 -4.51 0.00
N VAL A 210 -10.20 -3.98 -0.41
CA VAL A 210 -9.04 -3.70 0.46
C VAL A 210 -9.32 -2.57 1.45
N VAL A 211 -10.02 -1.52 1.03
CA VAL A 211 -10.42 -0.39 1.87
C VAL A 211 -11.61 -0.76 2.77
N GLY A 212 -12.56 -1.55 2.26
CA GLY A 212 -13.73 -2.03 3.02
C GLY A 212 -13.41 -3.14 4.01
N LEU A 213 -12.32 -3.88 3.81
CA LEU A 213 -11.74 -4.77 4.82
C LEU A 213 -10.84 -3.96 5.74
N ASN A 214 -11.52 -3.19 6.59
CA ASN A 214 -11.03 -2.24 7.59
C ASN A 214 -9.56 -2.43 7.99
N ARG A 215 -8.72 -1.47 7.56
CA ARG A 215 -7.39 -1.19 8.14
C ARG A 215 -7.49 -0.99 9.67
N GLU A 216 -8.64 -0.55 10.17
CA GLU A 216 -8.98 -0.45 11.58
C GLU A 216 -9.03 -1.80 12.29
N ASP A 217 -9.46 -2.88 11.63
CA ASP A 217 -9.54 -4.23 12.22
C ASP A 217 -8.15 -4.85 12.37
N LEU A 218 -7.23 -4.51 11.46
CA LEU A 218 -5.80 -4.87 11.58
C LEU A 218 -5.12 -4.09 12.71
N VAL A 219 -5.34 -2.78 12.81
CA VAL A 219 -4.80 -1.93 13.89
C VAL A 219 -5.33 -2.36 15.25
N GLU A 220 -6.62 -2.69 15.35
CA GLU A 220 -7.24 -3.12 16.60
C GLU A 220 -6.81 -4.55 16.99
N ARG A 221 -6.56 -5.44 16.01
CA ARG A 221 -5.88 -6.73 16.27
C ARG A 221 -4.47 -6.55 16.79
N MET A 222 -3.67 -5.65 16.22
CA MET A 222 -2.31 -5.40 16.70
C MET A 222 -2.32 -4.86 18.14
N ARG A 223 -3.21 -3.92 18.46
CA ARG A 223 -3.39 -3.44 19.85
C ARG A 223 -3.76 -4.54 20.83
N ARG A 224 -4.60 -5.48 20.39
CA ARG A 224 -5.03 -6.61 21.21
C ARG A 224 -3.87 -7.56 21.50
N LEU A 225 -3.07 -7.90 20.49
CA LEU A 225 -1.90 -8.77 20.65
C LEU A 225 -0.82 -8.13 21.54
N ASP A 226 -0.57 -6.82 21.41
CA ASP A 226 0.33 -6.08 22.32
C ASP A 226 -0.17 -6.12 23.78
N SER A 227 -1.49 -6.04 23.97
CA SER A 227 -2.11 -6.10 25.30
C SER A 227 -2.04 -7.50 25.91
N GLU A 228 -2.15 -8.55 25.09
CA GLU A 228 -2.09 -9.95 25.51
C GLU A 228 -0.64 -10.36 25.84
N GLY A 229 0.36 -9.93 25.06
CA GLY A 229 1.78 -10.18 25.33
C GLY A 229 2.30 -9.51 26.62
N GLN A 230 1.73 -8.37 27.01
CA GLN A 230 2.05 -7.72 28.28
C GLN A 230 1.44 -8.42 29.51
N GLN A 231 0.36 -9.19 29.34
CA GLN A 231 -0.25 -9.94 30.44
C GLN A 231 0.53 -11.22 30.78
N GLU A 232 1.10 -11.90 29.79
CA GLU A 232 1.94 -13.09 30.01
C GLU A 232 3.30 -12.74 30.65
N SER A 233 3.77 -11.51 30.47
CA SER A 233 5.03 -11.03 31.05
C SER A 233 4.88 -10.53 32.49
N ARG A 234 3.68 -10.61 33.09
CA ARG A 234 3.47 -10.21 34.48
C ARG A 234 4.03 -11.32 35.38
N PRO A 235 5.15 -11.10 36.08
CA PRO A 235 5.78 -12.14 36.89
C PRO A 235 4.74 -12.63 37.90
N MET A 236 4.47 -13.93 37.84
CA MET A 236 3.62 -14.64 38.79
C MET A 236 4.20 -14.34 40.17
N ALA A 237 3.56 -13.42 40.90
CA ALA A 237 3.96 -13.11 42.26
C ALA A 237 3.73 -14.38 43.07
N ASP A 238 4.83 -15.01 43.46
CA ASP A 238 4.90 -16.19 44.29
C ASP A 238 3.99 -16.01 45.52
N PRO A 239 2.85 -16.74 45.60
CA PRO A 239 1.95 -16.61 46.73
C PRO A 239 2.64 -17.21 47.94
N GLY A 240 3.16 -16.31 48.77
CA GLY A 240 4.01 -16.60 49.91
C GLY A 240 3.53 -17.78 50.76
N HIS A 241 4.50 -18.62 51.10
CA HIS A 241 4.45 -19.60 52.17
C HIS A 241 3.71 -19.06 53.41
N PRO A 242 2.69 -19.77 53.91
CA PRO A 242 2.09 -19.44 55.21
C PRO A 242 3.14 -19.67 56.29
N GLY A 243 3.45 -18.59 57.02
CA GLY A 243 4.44 -18.55 58.08
C GLY A 243 4.21 -19.62 59.14
N ALA A 244 5.27 -20.37 59.42
CA ALA A 244 5.37 -21.24 60.58
C ALA A 244 5.15 -20.41 61.87
N SER A 245 4.19 -20.87 62.67
CA SER A 245 3.90 -20.32 63.99
C SER A 245 5.07 -20.59 64.94
N PRO A 246 5.52 -19.61 65.75
CA PRO A 246 6.50 -19.88 66.80
C PRO A 246 5.83 -20.58 68.00
N ASP A 247 6.50 -21.62 68.45
CA ASP A 247 6.24 -22.52 69.56
C ASP A 247 6.25 -21.76 70.92
N PRO A 248 5.23 -21.90 71.80
CA PRO A 248 5.23 -21.25 73.10
C PRO A 248 6.11 -22.03 74.09
N GLY A 249 7.23 -21.43 74.47
CA GLY A 249 8.11 -21.95 75.50
C GLY A 249 7.46 -21.98 76.90
N LEU A 250 7.59 -23.13 77.56
CA LEU A 250 7.72 -23.37 79.01
C LEU A 250 8.66 -24.59 79.15
N PRO A 251 9.45 -24.79 80.23
CA PRO A 251 9.27 -24.24 81.58
C PRO A 251 10.57 -23.72 82.24
N GLY A 252 10.40 -23.05 83.39
CA GLY A 252 11.45 -22.68 84.34
C GLY A 252 10.88 -21.88 85.50
#